data_AF-A0A5R8QLE2-F1
#
_entry.id   AF-A0A5R8QLE2-F1
#
_cell.length_a   1.000
_cell.length_b   1.000
_cell.length_c   1.000
_cell.angle_alpha   90.00
_cell.angle_beta   90.00
_cell.angle_gamma   90.00
#
_symmetry.space_group_name_H-M   'P 1'
#
loop_
_entity.id
_entity.type
_entity.pdbx_description
1 polymer ?
#
loop_
_entity_poly.entity_id
_entity_poly.type
_entity_poly.pdbx_seq_one_letter_code
_entity_poly.pdbx_strand_id
1 'polypeptide(L)'
;MACYFVVIFVAISYFGIPHSTKPHTENTTTKNQPYAAKPLDDGFAGGDDKNRQNDIGGNSSLRPPNKVDPETIDFFDPVTGEAKIWYWRDSDGQYEFFDNPGFHPKAGDELKRVDASVIRLWRLKKAETDAREIQDHPRQEDEANAQGEQQKVQNQKEASAQRTQREAQAGAMCDQLAANPTDTRKSSEAIGVRYEELKGHAREALEVCGVAVEAYPNELRYRYQYARALEVNAPDKAIPIYRQLIRERYAAAYDNLANILLRRRDMRSAIAVLKGGVEAEDPDSMVTLAELIERGYLPVRNPEGAKYALLGRAARLGHAGAQLAIEQLKSERQNIQQRAFQQQQEQQMMLDVFGTILRSIPR
;
A
#
# COMPACT_ATOMS: atom_id res chain seq x y z
N MET A 1 42.51 2.49 -59.06
CA MET A 1 42.16 1.85 -57.78
C MET A 1 40.83 2.43 -57.33
N ALA A 2 39.74 1.70 -57.53
CA ALA A 2 38.37 2.17 -57.31
C ALA A 2 37.90 1.77 -55.90
N CYS A 3 37.62 2.77 -55.07
CA CYS A 3 37.05 2.62 -53.74
C CYS A 3 35.54 2.33 -53.85
N TYR A 4 35.12 1.13 -53.45
CA TYR A 4 33.72 0.77 -53.29
C TYR A 4 33.22 1.25 -51.92
N PHE A 5 32.38 2.29 -51.92
CA PHE A 5 31.53 2.64 -50.79
C PHE A 5 30.27 1.77 -50.81
N VAL A 6 30.18 0.83 -49.87
CA VAL A 6 28.97 0.04 -49.64
C VAL A 6 28.05 0.86 -48.72
N VAL A 7 27.01 1.45 -49.30
CA VAL A 7 25.91 2.08 -48.57
C VAL A 7 24.90 0.98 -48.21
N ILE A 8 24.85 0.63 -46.93
CA ILE A 8 23.84 -0.29 -46.39
C ILE A 8 22.58 0.53 -46.09
N PHE A 9 21.56 0.38 -46.93
CA PHE A 9 20.19 0.80 -46.62
C PHE A 9 19.54 -0.26 -45.72
N VAL A 10 19.38 0.04 -44.44
CA VAL A 10 18.51 -0.75 -43.54
C VAL A 10 17.10 -0.21 -43.65
N ALA A 11 16.22 -0.98 -44.28
CA ALA A 11 14.79 -0.75 -44.33
C ALA A 11 14.18 -0.98 -42.93
N ILE A 12 13.76 0.10 -42.27
CA ILE A 12 12.97 0.04 -41.05
C ILE A 12 11.53 -0.27 -41.46
N SER A 13 11.14 -1.53 -41.33
CA SER A 13 9.76 -1.97 -41.50
C SER A 13 8.96 -1.58 -40.24
N TYR A 14 8.05 -0.63 -40.41
CA TYR A 14 6.98 -0.31 -39.46
C TYR A 14 6.06 -1.53 -39.28
N PHE A 15 6.09 -2.16 -38.12
CA PHE A 15 5.11 -3.16 -37.71
C PHE A 15 4.29 -2.66 -36.51
N GLY A 16 3.01 -2.42 -36.78
CA GLY A 16 1.89 -2.87 -35.95
C GLY A 16 1.81 -2.37 -34.51
N ILE A 17 1.06 -1.28 -34.32
CA ILE A 17 0.45 -0.90 -33.05
C ILE A 17 -0.60 -1.96 -32.66
N PRO A 18 -0.50 -2.67 -31.53
CA PRO A 18 -1.62 -3.46 -31.02
C PRO A 18 -2.63 -2.58 -30.30
N HIS A 19 -3.89 -2.73 -30.69
CA HIS A 19 -5.05 -2.10 -30.09
C HIS A 19 -5.16 -2.39 -28.58
N SER A 20 -5.34 -1.30 -27.83
CA SER A 20 -5.72 -1.26 -26.43
C SER A 20 -7.10 -1.92 -26.22
N THR A 21 -7.12 -3.11 -25.63
CA THR A 21 -8.34 -3.70 -25.07
C THR A 21 -8.57 -3.12 -23.68
N LYS A 22 -9.63 -2.33 -23.55
CA LYS A 22 -10.13 -1.74 -22.30
C LYS A 22 -10.50 -2.85 -21.30
N PRO A 23 -10.25 -2.67 -19.98
CA PRO A 23 -10.82 -3.53 -18.97
C PRO A 23 -12.32 -3.24 -18.78
N HIS A 24 -13.13 -4.30 -18.76
CA HIS A 24 -14.49 -4.31 -18.25
C HIS A 24 -14.46 -3.98 -16.75
N THR A 25 -15.00 -2.82 -16.38
CA THR A 25 -15.39 -2.52 -14.99
C THR A 25 -16.83 -2.97 -14.78
N GLU A 26 -17.01 -4.05 -14.03
CA GLU A 26 -18.31 -4.41 -13.45
C GLU A 26 -18.65 -3.38 -12.38
N ASN A 27 -19.57 -2.47 -12.73
CA ASN A 27 -20.22 -1.56 -11.79
C ASN A 27 -21.34 -2.32 -11.07
N THR A 28 -21.05 -2.83 -9.87
CA THR A 28 -22.08 -3.23 -8.91
C THR A 28 -22.82 -1.98 -8.44
N THR A 29 -24.03 -1.82 -8.96
CA THR A 29 -24.96 -0.75 -8.60
C THR A 29 -25.60 -1.06 -7.24
N THR A 30 -25.01 -0.57 -6.16
CA THR A 30 -25.69 -0.47 -4.87
C THR A 30 -26.58 0.78 -4.88
N LYS A 31 -27.86 0.57 -5.20
CA LYS A 31 -28.94 1.53 -4.95
C LYS A 31 -29.08 1.73 -3.43
N ASN A 32 -28.59 2.85 -2.90
CA ASN A 32 -29.07 3.39 -1.64
C ASN A 32 -29.95 4.59 -1.94
N GLN A 33 -31.26 4.35 -1.91
CA GLN A 33 -32.31 5.37 -1.90
C GLN A 33 -32.23 6.18 -0.60
N PRO A 34 -32.41 7.50 -0.64
CA PRO A 34 -32.74 8.27 0.55
C PRO A 34 -34.19 7.97 0.98
N TYR A 35 -34.36 7.74 2.28
CA TYR A 35 -35.64 7.55 2.93
C TYR A 35 -36.53 8.79 2.75
N ALA A 36 -37.59 8.64 1.95
CA ALA A 36 -38.75 9.53 1.97
C ALA A 36 -39.75 8.95 2.98
N ALA A 37 -39.83 9.56 4.17
CA ALA A 37 -40.93 9.30 5.10
C ALA A 37 -42.13 10.16 4.69
N LYS A 38 -43.24 9.48 4.39
CA LYS A 38 -44.54 10.06 4.11
C LYS A 38 -45.13 10.73 5.36
N PRO A 39 -45.94 11.80 5.20
CA PRO A 39 -46.85 12.24 6.25
C PRO A 39 -48.03 11.26 6.38
N LEU A 40 -48.40 10.97 7.62
CA LEU A 40 -49.65 10.29 7.98
C LEU A 40 -50.78 11.32 7.99
N ASP A 41 -51.85 10.94 7.31
CA ASP A 41 -53.15 11.61 7.26
C ASP A 41 -54.02 11.21 8.47
N ASP A 42 -55.15 11.89 8.60
CA ASP A 42 -56.35 11.56 9.39
C ASP A 42 -56.42 12.08 10.83
N GLY A 43 -56.96 13.29 10.95
CA GLY A 43 -57.48 13.90 12.17
C GLY A 43 -58.72 14.74 11.89
N PHE A 44 -59.80 14.08 11.45
CA PHE A 44 -61.15 14.59 11.25
C PHE A 44 -61.69 15.25 12.54
N ALA A 45 -62.01 16.54 12.48
CA ALA A 45 -62.98 17.17 13.39
C ALA A 45 -63.69 18.29 12.63
N GLY A 46 -64.89 17.96 12.15
CA GLY A 46 -65.83 18.91 11.59
C GLY A 46 -66.31 19.90 12.63
N GLY A 47 -66.50 21.13 12.18
CA GLY A 47 -67.15 22.21 12.90
C GLY A 47 -67.66 23.19 11.87
N ASP A 48 -68.89 22.97 11.45
CA ASP A 48 -69.71 23.97 10.76
C ASP A 48 -69.67 25.28 11.56
N ASP A 49 -69.27 26.38 10.93
CA ASP A 49 -69.98 27.63 11.15
C ASP A 49 -69.91 28.51 9.92
N LYS A 50 -71.03 28.48 9.20
CA LYS A 50 -71.43 29.55 8.30
C LYS A 50 -71.46 30.85 9.10
N ASN A 51 -71.22 31.95 8.39
CA ASN A 51 -71.54 33.31 8.79
C ASN A 51 -70.36 34.14 9.35
N ARG A 52 -69.62 34.75 8.44
CA ARG A 52 -69.15 36.13 8.66
C ARG A 52 -69.23 36.92 7.36
N GLN A 53 -70.44 37.43 7.15
CA GLN A 53 -70.69 38.63 6.35
C GLN A 53 -69.70 39.74 6.72
N ASN A 54 -69.19 40.38 5.67
CA ASN A 54 -68.98 41.82 5.56
C ASN A 54 -68.86 42.59 6.88
N ASP A 55 -67.63 42.93 7.28
CA ASP A 55 -67.38 44.07 8.16
C ASP A 55 -66.35 45.00 7.50
N ILE A 56 -66.90 45.90 6.68
CA ILE A 56 -66.27 47.14 6.27
C ILE A 56 -66.40 48.07 7.48
N GLY A 57 -65.31 48.35 8.21
CA GLY A 57 -65.28 49.43 9.21
C GLY A 57 -64.71 49.12 10.60
N GLY A 58 -63.85 48.11 10.77
CA GLY A 58 -63.20 47.80 12.05
C GLY A 58 -61.82 48.44 12.20
N ASN A 59 -61.69 49.35 13.17
CA ASN A 59 -60.48 50.09 13.57
C ASN A 59 -59.20 49.22 13.60
N SER A 60 -58.25 49.47 12.69
CA SER A 60 -56.98 48.71 12.48
C SER A 60 -55.97 48.79 13.64
N SER A 61 -56.36 49.39 14.77
CA SER A 61 -55.50 49.70 15.91
C SER A 61 -55.52 48.66 17.05
N LEU A 62 -56.19 47.51 16.86
CA LEU A 62 -56.32 46.46 17.89
C LEU A 62 -55.61 45.13 17.57
N ARG A 63 -55.02 44.97 16.38
CA ARG A 63 -54.28 43.75 15.99
C ARG A 63 -52.76 43.98 16.14
N PRO A 64 -52.01 43.03 16.75
CA PRO A 64 -50.56 43.12 16.80
C PRO A 64 -49.94 43.26 15.39
N PRO A 65 -48.92 44.12 15.20
CA PRO A 65 -48.23 44.25 13.93
C PRO A 65 -47.55 42.95 13.49
N ASN A 66 -47.82 42.50 12.26
CA ASN A 66 -47.13 41.38 11.64
C ASN A 66 -46.11 41.88 10.62
N LYS A 67 -44.93 41.25 10.60
CA LYS A 67 -43.88 41.56 9.63
C LYS A 67 -44.35 41.19 8.22
N VAL A 68 -44.17 42.09 7.27
CA VAL A 68 -44.54 41.91 5.86
C VAL A 68 -43.31 42.02 4.95
N ASP A 69 -43.37 41.36 3.81
CA ASP A 69 -42.33 41.46 2.78
C ASP A 69 -42.58 42.70 1.89
N PRO A 70 -41.69 43.72 1.95
CA PRO A 70 -41.82 44.96 1.19
C PRO A 70 -41.82 44.79 -0.33
N GLU A 71 -41.43 43.62 -0.88
CA GLU A 71 -41.44 43.37 -2.32
C GLU A 71 -42.78 42.90 -2.85
N THR A 72 -43.64 42.41 -1.97
CA THR A 72 -44.91 41.76 -2.33
C THR A 72 -46.12 42.64 -2.08
N ILE A 73 -45.93 43.80 -1.44
CA ILE A 73 -47.01 44.64 -0.92
C ILE A 73 -46.92 46.08 -1.44
N ASP A 74 -48.08 46.68 -1.70
CA ASP A 74 -48.19 48.09 -2.02
C ASP A 74 -48.11 48.94 -0.74
N PHE A 75 -47.14 49.85 -0.69
CA PHE A 75 -46.91 50.71 0.49
C PHE A 75 -47.99 51.77 0.70
N PHE A 76 -48.69 52.17 -0.35
CA PHE A 76 -49.70 53.22 -0.33
C PHE A 76 -50.99 52.73 -0.95
N ASP A 77 -52.10 53.25 -0.45
CA ASP A 77 -53.38 53.09 -1.12
C ASP A 77 -53.36 53.82 -2.48
N PRO A 78 -53.70 53.17 -3.60
CA PRO A 78 -53.68 53.81 -4.91
C PRO A 78 -54.73 54.92 -5.08
N VAL A 79 -55.78 54.94 -4.23
CA VAL A 79 -56.87 55.92 -4.29
C VAL A 79 -56.61 57.09 -3.34
N THR A 80 -56.21 56.82 -2.09
CA THR A 80 -56.06 57.86 -1.07
C THR A 80 -54.63 58.37 -0.91
N GLY A 81 -53.64 57.60 -1.37
CA GLY A 81 -52.22 57.87 -1.12
C GLY A 81 -51.79 57.65 0.34
N GLU A 82 -52.69 57.17 1.20
CA GLU A 82 -52.36 56.88 2.60
C GLU A 82 -51.45 55.67 2.72
N ALA A 83 -50.47 55.74 3.61
CA ALA A 83 -49.55 54.63 3.87
C ALA A 83 -50.30 53.46 4.53
N LYS A 84 -50.16 52.27 3.93
CA LYS A 84 -50.70 51.00 4.45
C LYS A 84 -49.71 50.25 5.33
N ILE A 85 -48.47 50.71 5.41
CA ILE A 85 -47.34 50.01 5.99
C ILE A 85 -46.65 50.88 7.03
N TRP A 86 -46.22 50.23 8.10
CA TRP A 86 -45.38 50.81 9.14
C TRP A 86 -43.99 50.20 9.07
N TYR A 87 -42.98 50.92 9.52
CA TYR A 87 -41.62 50.44 9.52
C TYR A 87 -40.95 50.65 10.87
N TRP A 88 -39.97 49.81 11.13
CA TRP A 88 -38.97 49.99 12.18
C TRP A 88 -37.59 49.96 11.55
N ARG A 89 -36.65 50.71 12.12
CA ARG A 89 -35.27 50.77 11.66
C ARG A 89 -34.35 50.61 12.86
N ASP A 90 -33.44 49.64 12.78
CA ASP A 90 -32.47 49.38 13.83
C ASP A 90 -31.27 50.36 13.80
N SER A 91 -30.33 50.18 14.74
CA SER A 91 -29.09 50.94 14.81
C SER A 91 -28.17 50.74 13.60
N ASP A 92 -28.25 49.58 12.96
CA ASP A 92 -27.41 49.19 11.82
C ASP A 92 -28.00 49.67 10.48
N GLY A 93 -29.21 50.22 10.52
CA GLY A 93 -29.93 50.81 9.39
C GLY A 93 -30.78 49.84 8.58
N GLN A 94 -31.07 48.65 9.11
CA GLN A 94 -31.97 47.67 8.51
C GLN A 94 -33.42 48.08 8.72
N TYR A 95 -34.23 47.89 7.68
CA TYR A 95 -35.66 48.19 7.72
C TYR A 95 -36.46 46.90 7.91
N GLU A 96 -37.41 46.93 8.84
CA GLU A 96 -38.48 45.95 8.94
C GLU A 96 -39.82 46.63 8.66
N PHE A 97 -40.70 45.97 7.94
CA PHE A 97 -42.01 46.51 7.56
C PHE A 97 -43.13 45.70 8.17
N PHE A 98 -44.23 46.36 8.53
CA PHE A 98 -45.35 45.79 9.25
C PHE A 98 -46.71 46.22 8.68
N ASP A 99 -47.69 45.34 8.78
CA ASP A 99 -49.05 45.51 8.26
C ASP A 99 -49.95 46.43 9.10
N ASN A 100 -49.57 46.75 10.34
CA ASN A 100 -50.36 47.53 11.29
C ASN A 100 -49.49 48.45 12.17
N PRO A 101 -50.05 49.54 12.74
CA PRO A 101 -49.37 50.38 13.72
C PRO A 101 -49.20 49.62 15.04
N GLY A 102 -48.19 49.99 15.83
CA GLY A 102 -47.98 49.43 17.15
C GLY A 102 -46.53 49.53 17.58
N PHE A 103 -46.07 48.55 18.36
CA PHE A 103 -44.69 48.47 18.85
C PHE A 103 -43.96 47.28 18.23
N HIS A 104 -42.66 47.43 17.97
CA HIS A 104 -41.81 46.38 17.46
C HIS A 104 -41.74 45.21 18.46
N PRO A 105 -42.01 43.95 18.05
CA PRO A 105 -42.22 42.83 18.98
C PRO A 105 -41.04 42.52 19.91
N LYS A 106 -39.82 42.83 19.47
CA LYS A 106 -38.58 42.55 20.21
C LYS A 106 -37.98 43.77 20.88
N ALA A 107 -38.00 44.91 20.19
CA ALA A 107 -37.33 46.13 20.66
C ALA A 107 -38.26 46.97 21.56
N GLY A 108 -39.58 46.81 21.43
CA GLY A 108 -40.56 47.62 22.16
C GLY A 108 -40.69 49.05 21.64
N ASP A 109 -39.97 49.43 20.59
CA ASP A 109 -40.05 50.76 19.98
C ASP A 109 -41.33 50.94 19.16
N GLU A 110 -41.87 52.15 19.12
CA GLU A 110 -43.04 52.47 18.29
C GLU A 110 -42.71 52.38 16.78
N LEU A 111 -43.59 51.71 16.02
CA LEU A 111 -43.48 51.60 14.57
C LEU A 111 -43.86 52.93 13.91
N LYS A 112 -43.02 53.39 12.99
CA LYS A 112 -43.21 54.66 12.28
C LYS A 112 -43.99 54.43 10.99
N ARG A 113 -44.87 55.36 10.62
CA ARG A 113 -45.61 55.29 9.36
C ARG A 113 -44.64 55.46 8.18
N VAL A 114 -44.75 54.61 7.15
CA VAL A 114 -43.94 54.75 5.94
C VAL A 114 -44.31 56.04 5.17
N ASP A 115 -43.30 56.71 4.64
CA ASP A 115 -43.45 57.76 3.63
C ASP A 115 -42.58 57.48 2.39
N ALA A 116 -42.77 58.30 1.34
CA ALA A 116 -42.05 58.13 0.07
C ALA A 116 -40.52 58.27 0.22
N SER A 117 -40.04 59.04 1.21
CA SER A 117 -38.62 59.22 1.47
C SER A 117 -38.01 57.97 2.10
N VAL A 118 -38.73 57.31 3.01
CA VAL A 118 -38.34 56.06 3.65
C VAL A 118 -38.23 54.93 2.63
N ILE A 119 -39.21 54.80 1.73
CA ILE A 119 -39.17 53.79 0.66
C ILE A 119 -37.98 54.05 -0.27
N ARG A 120 -37.71 55.32 -0.62
CA ARG A 120 -36.55 55.66 -1.45
C ARG A 120 -35.24 55.25 -0.79
N LEU A 121 -35.08 55.53 0.49
CA LEU A 121 -33.88 55.16 1.25
C LEU A 121 -33.73 53.65 1.40
N TRP A 122 -34.82 52.93 1.68
CA TRP A 122 -34.82 51.47 1.72
C TRP A 122 -34.44 50.87 0.37
N ARG A 123 -35.06 51.31 -0.74
CA ARG A 123 -34.72 50.83 -2.10
C ARG A 123 -33.27 51.09 -2.47
N LEU A 124 -32.74 52.27 -2.13
CA LEU A 124 -31.32 52.58 -2.33
C LEU A 124 -30.41 51.66 -1.53
N LYS A 125 -30.75 51.40 -0.25
CA LYS A 125 -29.96 50.51 0.59
C LYS A 125 -30.02 49.07 0.11
N LYS A 126 -31.20 48.61 -0.29
CA LYS A 126 -31.41 47.29 -0.87
C LYS A 126 -30.60 47.11 -2.15
N ALA A 127 -30.69 48.05 -3.08
CA ALA A 127 -29.91 48.01 -4.32
C ALA A 127 -28.39 48.00 -4.07
N GLU A 128 -27.91 48.70 -3.02
CA GLU A 128 -26.50 48.64 -2.62
C GLU A 128 -26.11 47.25 -2.10
N THR A 129 -26.94 46.64 -1.25
CA THR A 129 -26.71 45.28 -0.73
C THR A 129 -26.74 44.25 -1.85
N ASP A 130 -27.77 44.27 -2.70
CA ASP A 130 -27.92 43.34 -3.82
C ASP A 130 -26.72 43.47 -4.79
N ALA A 131 -26.27 44.70 -5.06
CA ALA A 131 -25.09 44.93 -5.90
C ALA A 131 -23.80 44.37 -5.30
N ARG A 132 -23.62 44.46 -3.97
CA ARG A 132 -22.47 43.86 -3.27
C ARG A 132 -22.54 42.34 -3.30
N GLU A 133 -23.70 41.75 -3.03
CA GLU A 133 -23.89 40.30 -3.07
C GLU A 133 -23.63 39.71 -4.47
N ILE A 134 -24.14 40.36 -5.51
CA ILE A 134 -23.89 39.97 -6.92
C ILE A 134 -22.39 40.05 -7.26
N GLN A 135 -21.66 41.01 -6.69
CA GLN A 135 -20.23 41.16 -6.93
C GLN A 135 -19.38 40.17 -6.12
N ASP A 136 -19.75 39.90 -4.86
CA ASP A 136 -18.96 39.09 -3.93
C ASP A 136 -19.19 37.59 -4.13
N HIS A 137 -20.39 37.15 -4.51
CA HIS A 137 -20.68 35.74 -4.76
C HIS A 137 -19.76 35.08 -5.81
N PRO A 138 -19.58 35.62 -7.03
CA PRO A 138 -18.68 35.02 -8.02
C PRO A 138 -17.23 35.05 -7.54
N ARG A 139 -16.82 36.08 -6.80
CA ARG A 139 -15.48 36.16 -6.23
C ARG A 139 -15.25 35.06 -5.20
N GLN A 140 -16.21 34.80 -4.31
CA GLN A 140 -16.12 33.71 -3.34
C GLN A 140 -16.09 32.34 -4.02
N GLU A 141 -16.86 32.17 -5.09
CA GLU A 141 -16.87 30.95 -5.88
C GLU A 141 -15.54 30.74 -6.63
N ASP A 142 -14.99 31.79 -7.26
CA ASP A 142 -13.68 31.76 -7.91
C ASP A 142 -12.55 31.47 -6.92
N GLU A 143 -12.57 32.09 -5.74
CA GLU A 143 -11.60 31.83 -4.67
C GLU A 143 -11.72 30.39 -4.14
N ALA A 144 -12.94 29.88 -3.92
CA ALA A 144 -13.17 28.49 -3.50
C ALA A 144 -12.72 27.47 -4.58
N ASN A 145 -12.99 27.76 -5.86
CA ASN A 145 -12.55 26.94 -6.98
C ASN A 145 -11.02 26.93 -7.09
N ALA A 146 -10.38 28.10 -7.01
CA ALA A 146 -8.92 28.22 -7.02
C ALA A 146 -8.27 27.47 -5.85
N GLN A 147 -8.83 27.57 -4.64
CA GLN A 147 -8.36 26.80 -3.48
C GLN A 147 -8.54 25.30 -3.68
N GLY A 148 -9.69 24.87 -4.20
CA GLY A 148 -9.95 23.47 -4.51
C GLY A 148 -8.98 22.89 -5.56
N GLU A 149 -8.63 23.67 -6.58
CA GLU A 149 -7.62 23.30 -7.57
C GLU A 149 -6.22 23.23 -6.97
N GLN A 150 -5.83 24.21 -6.15
CA GLN A 150 -4.54 24.21 -5.45
C GLN A 150 -4.42 22.98 -4.54
N GLN A 151 -5.48 22.63 -3.80
CA GLN A 151 -5.48 21.45 -2.94
C GLN A 151 -5.33 20.16 -3.76
N LYS A 152 -6.01 20.04 -4.91
CA LYS A 152 -5.85 18.88 -5.81
C LYS A 152 -4.41 18.76 -6.32
N VAL A 153 -3.80 19.86 -6.75
CA VAL A 153 -2.40 19.89 -7.20
C VAL A 153 -1.45 19.51 -6.07
N GLN A 154 -1.68 20.02 -4.85
CA GLN A 154 -0.87 19.68 -3.69
C GLN A 154 -0.98 18.20 -3.33
N ASN A 155 -2.19 17.66 -3.26
CA ASN A 155 -2.42 16.23 -3.00
C ASN A 155 -1.75 15.34 -4.05
N GLN A 156 -1.78 15.75 -5.33
CA GLN A 156 -1.09 15.02 -6.40
C GLN A 156 0.43 15.08 -6.25
N LYS A 157 1.00 16.24 -5.90
CA LYS A 157 2.43 16.39 -5.63
C LYS A 157 2.87 15.53 -4.45
N GLU A 158 2.12 15.55 -3.36
CA GLU A 158 2.38 14.74 -2.17
C GLU A 158 2.30 13.25 -2.47
N ALA A 159 1.26 12.80 -3.17
CA ALA A 159 1.11 11.39 -3.58
C ALA A 159 2.25 10.95 -4.51
N SER A 160 2.66 11.81 -5.44
CA SER A 160 3.82 11.53 -6.31
C SER A 160 5.11 11.45 -5.49
N ALA A 161 5.34 12.37 -4.55
CA ALA A 161 6.54 12.38 -3.72
C ALA A 161 6.61 11.14 -2.83
N GLN A 162 5.48 10.75 -2.21
CA GLN A 162 5.38 9.53 -1.42
C GLN A 162 5.64 8.27 -2.26
N ARG A 163 5.13 8.23 -3.50
CA ARG A 163 5.40 7.13 -4.43
C ARG A 163 6.89 7.03 -4.75
N THR A 164 7.53 8.13 -5.13
CA THR A 164 8.97 8.16 -5.41
C THR A 164 9.79 7.75 -4.20
N GLN A 165 9.41 8.20 -3.00
CA GLN A 165 10.06 7.80 -1.76
C GLN A 165 9.91 6.30 -1.50
N ARG A 166 8.70 5.75 -1.69
CA ARG A 166 8.45 4.31 -1.53
C ARG A 166 9.26 3.49 -2.53
N GLU A 167 9.33 3.91 -3.79
CA GLU A 167 10.14 3.26 -4.83
C GLU A 167 11.63 3.30 -4.45
N ALA A 168 12.13 4.45 -3.97
CA ALA A 168 13.52 4.60 -3.51
C ALA A 168 13.87 3.71 -2.30
N GLN A 169 12.91 3.45 -1.41
CA GLN A 169 13.09 2.62 -0.23
C GLN A 169 12.75 1.14 -0.44
N ALA A 170 12.03 0.81 -1.52
CA ALA A 170 11.50 -0.53 -1.78
C ALA A 170 12.60 -1.59 -1.78
N GLY A 171 13.78 -1.25 -2.31
CA GLY A 171 14.93 -2.13 -2.32
C GLY A 171 15.41 -2.52 -0.91
N ALA A 172 15.58 -1.53 -0.03
CA ALA A 172 16.01 -1.77 1.35
C ALA A 172 14.96 -2.54 2.16
N MET A 173 13.68 -2.21 1.97
CA MET A 173 12.59 -2.93 2.63
C MET A 173 12.48 -4.38 2.11
N CYS A 174 12.68 -4.62 0.81
CA CYS A 174 12.72 -5.97 0.25
C CYS A 174 13.89 -6.78 0.84
N ASP A 175 15.07 -6.16 0.96
CA ASP A 175 16.23 -6.78 1.60
C ASP A 175 15.92 -7.18 3.07
N GLN A 176 15.27 -6.28 3.83
CA GLN A 176 14.89 -6.53 5.22
C GLN A 176 13.88 -7.68 5.38
N LEU A 177 12.96 -7.85 4.43
CA LEU A 177 11.88 -8.83 4.52
C LEU A 177 12.25 -10.18 3.88
N ALA A 178 13.14 -10.19 2.89
CA ALA A 178 13.31 -11.34 2.00
C ALA A 178 14.74 -11.60 1.50
N ALA A 179 15.78 -10.91 1.97
CA ALA A 179 17.16 -11.27 1.61
C ALA A 179 17.52 -12.68 2.14
N ASN A 180 18.24 -13.50 1.37
CA ASN A 180 18.74 -14.78 1.89
C ASN A 180 20.02 -14.52 2.70
N PRO A 181 20.14 -14.98 3.97
CA PRO A 181 21.33 -14.80 4.79
C PRO A 181 22.65 -15.22 4.12
N THR A 182 22.62 -16.22 3.24
CA THR A 182 23.81 -16.76 2.55
C THR A 182 24.00 -16.20 1.14
N ASP A 183 23.10 -15.34 0.66
CA ASP A 183 23.28 -14.64 -0.61
C ASP A 183 24.44 -13.65 -0.49
N THR A 184 25.44 -13.82 -1.35
CA THR A 184 26.65 -12.98 -1.40
C THR A 184 26.40 -11.63 -2.07
N ARG A 185 25.29 -11.48 -2.81
CA ARG A 185 24.90 -10.24 -3.48
C ARG A 185 23.94 -9.37 -2.64
N LYS A 186 23.51 -9.84 -1.47
CA LYS A 186 22.68 -9.03 -0.55
C LYS A 186 23.43 -7.78 -0.10
N SER A 187 22.69 -6.75 0.31
CA SER A 187 23.30 -5.56 0.90
C SER A 187 24.08 -5.95 2.16
N SER A 188 25.26 -5.37 2.36
CA SER A 188 26.06 -5.60 3.57
C SER A 188 25.34 -5.19 4.86
N GLU A 189 24.37 -4.29 4.74
CA GLU A 189 23.52 -3.85 5.86
C GLU A 189 22.38 -4.83 6.15
N ALA A 190 22.05 -5.74 5.21
CA ALA A 190 21.00 -6.72 5.38
C ALA A 190 21.51 -7.94 6.14
N ILE A 191 20.90 -8.21 7.30
CA ILE A 191 21.14 -9.42 8.10
C ILE A 191 20.72 -10.68 7.32
N GLY A 192 19.65 -10.55 6.52
CA GLY A 192 19.00 -11.65 5.82
C GLY A 192 17.91 -12.32 6.66
N VAL A 193 16.93 -12.87 5.96
CA VAL A 193 15.73 -13.50 6.51
C VAL A 193 15.74 -14.99 6.18
N ARG A 194 15.74 -15.81 7.23
CA ARG A 194 15.67 -17.28 7.11
C ARG A 194 14.31 -17.68 6.52
N TYR A 195 14.28 -18.80 5.80
CA TYR A 195 13.05 -19.25 5.13
C TYR A 195 11.87 -19.43 6.09
N GLU A 196 12.13 -19.97 7.30
CA GLU A 196 11.10 -20.14 8.33
C GLU A 196 10.49 -18.82 8.80
N GLU A 197 11.30 -17.77 8.88
CA GLU A 197 10.86 -16.43 9.26
C GLU A 197 10.08 -15.77 8.12
N LEU A 198 10.59 -15.87 6.88
CA LEU A 198 9.93 -15.37 5.68
C LEU A 198 8.50 -15.90 5.52
N LYS A 199 8.23 -17.16 5.91
CA LYS A 199 6.87 -17.72 5.86
C LYS A 199 5.86 -16.93 6.70
N GLY A 200 6.30 -16.31 7.80
CA GLY A 200 5.43 -15.51 8.68
C GLY A 200 4.92 -14.22 8.04
N HIS A 201 5.71 -13.63 7.13
CA HIS A 201 5.41 -12.34 6.49
C HIS A 201 5.53 -12.38 4.96
N ALA A 202 5.36 -13.55 4.34
CA ALA A 202 5.57 -13.75 2.91
C ALA A 202 4.69 -12.85 2.02
N ARG A 203 3.46 -12.55 2.47
CA ARG A 203 2.55 -11.65 1.72
C ARG A 203 3.08 -10.22 1.70
N GLU A 204 3.53 -9.70 2.83
CA GLU A 204 4.12 -8.35 2.92
C GLU A 204 5.40 -8.27 2.09
N ALA A 205 6.27 -9.29 2.20
CA ALA A 205 7.47 -9.40 1.39
C ALA A 205 7.16 -9.40 -0.12
N LEU A 206 6.09 -10.08 -0.55
CA LEU A 206 5.65 -10.08 -1.95
C LEU A 206 5.26 -8.68 -2.45
N GLU A 207 4.49 -7.94 -1.65
CA GLU A 207 4.03 -6.59 -2.01
C GLU A 207 5.22 -5.63 -2.12
N VAL A 208 6.13 -5.64 -1.14
CA VAL A 208 7.31 -4.77 -1.11
C VAL A 208 8.32 -5.14 -2.20
N CYS A 209 8.68 -6.42 -2.32
CA CYS A 209 9.63 -6.87 -3.34
C CYS A 209 9.08 -6.73 -4.76
N GLY A 210 7.75 -6.75 -4.95
CA GLY A 210 7.12 -6.42 -6.23
C GLY A 210 7.46 -5.00 -6.67
N VAL A 211 7.28 -4.02 -5.77
CA VAL A 211 7.66 -2.62 -6.03
C VAL A 211 9.17 -2.50 -6.30
N ALA A 212 10.01 -3.24 -5.57
CA ALA A 212 11.45 -3.23 -5.79
C ALA A 212 11.85 -3.79 -7.17
N VAL A 213 11.21 -4.86 -7.64
CA VAL A 213 11.45 -5.42 -8.98
C VAL A 213 10.99 -4.45 -10.08
N GLU A 214 9.88 -3.74 -9.89
CA GLU A 214 9.40 -2.73 -10.83
C GLU A 214 10.32 -1.50 -10.89
N ALA A 215 10.77 -1.01 -9.74
CA ALA A 215 11.66 0.14 -9.64
C ALA A 215 13.08 -0.16 -10.13
N TYR A 216 13.55 -1.40 -9.96
CA TYR A 216 14.91 -1.84 -10.26
C TYR A 216 14.94 -3.13 -11.10
N PRO A 217 14.46 -3.11 -12.36
CA PRO A 217 14.24 -4.32 -13.15
C PRO A 217 15.52 -5.10 -13.50
N ASN A 218 16.66 -4.41 -13.50
CA ASN A 218 17.97 -5.00 -13.79
C ASN A 218 18.67 -5.56 -12.54
N GLU A 219 18.14 -5.28 -11.34
CA GLU A 219 18.71 -5.81 -10.11
C GLU A 219 18.20 -7.22 -9.84
N LEU A 220 19.02 -8.20 -10.21
CA LEU A 220 18.71 -9.63 -10.11
C LEU A 220 18.38 -10.05 -8.67
N ARG A 221 19.00 -9.37 -7.69
CA ARG A 221 18.75 -9.63 -6.27
C ARG A 221 17.28 -9.46 -5.91
N TYR A 222 16.63 -8.37 -6.32
CA TYR A 222 15.23 -8.15 -5.96
C TYR A 222 14.29 -9.14 -6.64
N ARG A 223 14.63 -9.56 -7.88
CA ARG A 223 13.90 -10.64 -8.58
C ARG A 223 14.03 -11.97 -7.85
N TYR A 224 15.21 -12.27 -7.32
CA TYR A 224 15.44 -13.44 -6.48
C TYR A 224 14.64 -13.39 -5.18
N GLN A 225 14.69 -12.28 -4.44
CA GLN A 225 13.96 -12.11 -3.19
C GLN A 225 12.43 -12.17 -3.38
N TYR A 226 11.93 -11.57 -4.47
CA TYR A 226 10.53 -11.71 -4.88
C TYR A 226 10.17 -13.17 -5.16
N ALA A 227 11.02 -13.93 -5.85
CA ALA A 227 10.81 -15.36 -6.09
C ALA A 227 10.81 -16.19 -4.79
N ARG A 228 11.66 -15.85 -3.80
CA ARG A 228 11.64 -16.48 -2.47
C ARG A 228 10.32 -16.24 -1.75
N ALA A 229 9.80 -15.02 -1.80
CA ALA A 229 8.51 -14.70 -1.19
C ALA A 229 7.35 -15.40 -1.94
N LEU A 230 7.44 -15.50 -3.28
CA LEU A 230 6.48 -16.25 -4.09
C LEU A 230 6.50 -17.74 -3.77
N GLU A 231 7.66 -18.32 -3.48
CA GLU A 231 7.83 -19.75 -3.21
C GLU A 231 6.92 -20.24 -2.07
N VAL A 232 6.68 -19.40 -1.06
CA VAL A 232 5.87 -19.75 0.12
C VAL A 232 4.42 -20.05 -0.27
N ASN A 233 3.80 -19.18 -1.07
CA ASN A 233 2.36 -19.24 -1.36
C ASN A 233 2.05 -19.75 -2.78
N ALA A 234 2.98 -19.60 -3.70
CA ALA A 234 2.82 -19.89 -5.13
C ALA A 234 4.13 -20.42 -5.74
N PRO A 235 4.64 -21.59 -5.29
CA PRO A 235 5.92 -22.14 -5.76
C PRO A 235 5.99 -22.33 -7.28
N ASP A 236 4.86 -22.65 -7.91
CA ASP A 236 4.71 -22.80 -9.36
C ASP A 236 5.05 -21.52 -10.12
N LYS A 237 4.72 -20.35 -9.55
CA LYS A 237 5.05 -19.04 -10.11
C LYS A 237 6.51 -18.64 -9.87
N ALA A 238 7.14 -19.15 -8.81
CA ALA A 238 8.55 -18.89 -8.51
C ALA A 238 9.50 -19.64 -9.46
N ILE A 239 9.16 -20.88 -9.87
CA ILE A 239 9.99 -21.72 -10.76
C ILE A 239 10.50 -21.00 -12.02
N PRO A 240 9.66 -20.35 -12.86
CA PRO A 240 10.15 -19.69 -14.07
C PRO A 240 11.12 -18.53 -13.76
N ILE A 241 10.93 -17.84 -12.63
CA ILE A 241 11.80 -16.75 -12.19
C ILE A 241 13.17 -17.32 -11.79
N TYR A 242 13.21 -18.37 -10.96
CA TYR A 242 14.48 -19.02 -10.59
C TYR A 242 15.22 -19.59 -11.81
N ARG A 243 14.51 -20.21 -12.76
CA ARG A 243 15.13 -20.69 -14.01
C ARG A 243 15.77 -19.55 -14.80
N GLN A 244 15.15 -18.38 -14.82
CA GLN A 244 15.72 -17.22 -15.48
C GLN A 244 16.95 -16.68 -14.73
N LEU A 245 16.86 -16.55 -13.41
CA LEU A 245 17.99 -16.15 -12.55
C LEU A 245 19.21 -17.08 -12.70
N ILE A 246 18.97 -18.39 -12.81
CA ILE A 246 20.01 -19.39 -13.08
C ILE A 246 20.69 -19.16 -14.44
N ARG A 247 19.92 -18.86 -15.50
CA ARG A 247 20.48 -18.49 -16.82
C ARG A 247 21.32 -17.21 -16.74
N GLU A 248 20.92 -16.29 -15.88
CA GLU A 248 21.63 -15.04 -15.58
C GLU A 248 22.73 -15.23 -14.51
N ARG A 249 23.06 -16.49 -14.17
CA ARG A 249 24.13 -16.89 -13.24
C ARG A 249 23.99 -16.34 -11.81
N TYR A 250 22.76 -16.17 -11.32
CA TYR A 250 22.50 -15.81 -9.93
C TYR A 250 22.57 -17.05 -9.01
N ALA A 251 23.67 -17.19 -8.27
CA ALA A 251 24.00 -18.43 -7.54
C ALA A 251 22.95 -18.86 -6.51
N ALA A 252 22.39 -17.93 -5.72
CA ALA A 252 21.44 -18.28 -4.67
C ALA A 252 20.10 -18.85 -5.20
N ALA A 253 19.81 -18.74 -6.50
CA ALA A 253 18.59 -19.28 -7.10
C ALA A 253 18.61 -20.82 -7.27
N TYR A 254 19.79 -21.45 -7.24
CA TYR A 254 19.93 -22.88 -7.49
C TYR A 254 19.32 -23.71 -6.37
N ASP A 255 19.68 -23.45 -5.10
CA ASP A 255 19.15 -24.20 -3.96
C ASP A 255 17.62 -24.05 -3.84
N ASN A 256 17.10 -22.83 -3.96
CA ASN A 256 15.66 -22.58 -3.91
C ASN A 256 14.87 -23.35 -4.99
N LEU A 257 15.36 -23.37 -6.24
CA LEU A 257 14.72 -24.17 -7.29
C LEU A 257 14.82 -25.67 -6.98
N ALA A 258 15.96 -26.14 -6.51
CA ALA A 258 16.14 -27.54 -6.13
C ALA A 258 15.19 -27.94 -5.00
N ASN A 259 14.99 -27.10 -3.98
CA ASN A 259 14.06 -27.35 -2.88
C ASN A 259 12.61 -27.50 -3.37
N ILE A 260 12.16 -26.67 -4.32
CA ILE A 260 10.84 -26.85 -4.94
C ILE A 260 10.75 -28.21 -5.66
N LEU A 261 11.79 -28.60 -6.41
CA LEU A 261 11.84 -29.87 -7.14
C LEU A 261 11.87 -31.09 -6.19
N LEU A 262 12.59 -31.00 -5.07
CA LEU A 262 12.63 -32.02 -4.03
C LEU A 262 11.23 -32.23 -3.42
N ARG A 263 10.51 -31.15 -3.09
CA ARG A 263 9.12 -31.24 -2.58
C ARG A 263 8.17 -31.87 -3.60
N ARG A 264 8.43 -31.67 -4.90
CA ARG A 264 7.72 -32.32 -6.02
C ARG A 264 8.18 -33.75 -6.32
N ARG A 265 9.14 -34.28 -5.54
CA ARG A 265 9.75 -35.60 -5.72
C ARG A 265 10.51 -35.77 -7.06
N ASP A 266 10.90 -34.68 -7.71
CA ASP A 266 11.78 -34.72 -8.89
C ASP A 266 13.26 -34.68 -8.46
N MET A 267 13.71 -35.79 -7.87
CA MET A 267 15.06 -35.92 -7.30
C MET A 267 16.15 -35.74 -8.36
N ARG A 268 15.93 -36.26 -9.58
CA ARG A 268 16.92 -36.20 -10.67
C ARG A 268 17.18 -34.76 -11.09
N SER A 269 16.13 -33.99 -11.34
CA SER A 269 16.27 -32.58 -11.71
C SER A 269 16.83 -31.75 -10.55
N ALA A 270 16.41 -32.01 -9.31
CA ALA A 270 16.94 -31.33 -8.14
C ALA A 270 18.46 -31.50 -8.01
N ILE A 271 18.97 -32.74 -8.11
CA ILE A 271 20.42 -33.02 -8.06
C ILE A 271 21.16 -32.32 -9.21
N ALA A 272 20.58 -32.28 -10.41
CA ALA A 272 21.18 -31.58 -11.54
C ALA A 272 21.30 -30.07 -11.29
N VAL A 273 20.25 -29.45 -10.73
CA VAL A 273 20.27 -28.03 -10.34
C VAL A 273 21.30 -27.79 -9.24
N LEU A 274 21.31 -28.60 -8.16
CA LEU A 274 22.28 -28.45 -7.06
C LEU A 274 23.73 -28.54 -7.54
N LYS A 275 24.04 -29.47 -8.45
CA LYS A 275 25.39 -29.55 -9.05
C LYS A 275 25.77 -28.25 -9.76
N GLY A 276 24.85 -27.66 -10.52
CA GLY A 276 25.05 -26.34 -11.12
C GLY A 276 25.24 -25.23 -10.09
N GLY A 277 24.55 -25.31 -8.95
CA GLY A 277 24.75 -24.40 -7.82
C GLY A 277 26.15 -24.53 -7.20
N VAL A 278 26.64 -25.75 -7.02
CA VAL A 278 28.02 -25.99 -6.54
C VAL A 278 29.06 -25.41 -7.51
N GLU A 279 28.83 -25.53 -8.82
CA GLU A 279 29.70 -24.90 -9.84
C GLU A 279 29.63 -23.36 -9.78
N ALA A 280 28.45 -22.81 -9.50
CA ALA A 280 28.20 -21.37 -9.35
C ALA A 280 28.59 -20.79 -7.97
N GLU A 281 29.24 -21.59 -7.12
CA GLU A 281 29.63 -21.21 -5.75
C GLU A 281 28.45 -20.86 -4.82
N ASP A 282 27.29 -21.50 -5.01
CA ASP A 282 26.15 -21.36 -4.10
C ASP A 282 26.36 -22.22 -2.84
N PRO A 283 26.56 -21.60 -1.66
CA PRO A 283 26.81 -22.34 -0.43
C PRO A 283 25.61 -23.18 0.02
N ASP A 284 24.38 -22.73 -0.21
CA ASP A 284 23.17 -23.47 0.17
C ASP A 284 23.07 -24.76 -0.65
N SER A 285 23.29 -24.68 -1.97
CA SER A 285 23.35 -25.87 -2.84
C SER A 285 24.40 -26.89 -2.39
N MET A 286 25.55 -26.43 -1.90
CA MET A 286 26.59 -27.33 -1.37
C MET A 286 26.12 -28.08 -0.12
N VAL A 287 25.43 -27.39 0.79
CA VAL A 287 24.88 -27.98 2.02
C VAL A 287 23.79 -28.98 1.69
N THR A 288 22.83 -28.62 0.85
CA THR A 288 21.73 -29.50 0.43
C THR A 288 22.27 -30.73 -0.31
N LEU A 289 23.26 -30.57 -1.19
CA LEU A 289 23.88 -31.70 -1.89
C LEU A 289 24.64 -32.63 -0.93
N ALA A 290 25.32 -32.08 0.08
CA ALA A 290 25.99 -32.86 1.11
C ALA A 290 25.00 -33.70 1.93
N GLU A 291 23.83 -33.14 2.26
CA GLU A 291 22.74 -33.85 2.93
C GLU A 291 22.17 -34.98 2.06
N LEU A 292 22.00 -34.77 0.74
CA LEU A 292 21.55 -35.82 -0.16
C LEU A 292 22.56 -36.98 -0.30
N ILE A 293 23.86 -36.70 -0.24
CA ILE A 293 24.92 -37.71 -0.22
C ILE A 293 24.86 -38.53 1.08
N GLU A 294 24.76 -37.86 2.22
CA GLU A 294 24.67 -38.50 3.54
C GLU A 294 23.46 -39.43 3.66
N ARG A 295 22.31 -38.99 3.13
CA ARG A 295 21.07 -39.80 3.11
C ARG A 295 21.07 -40.90 2.06
N GLY A 296 22.14 -41.03 1.25
CA GLY A 296 22.28 -42.07 0.22
C GLY A 296 21.49 -41.83 -1.08
N TYR A 297 20.91 -40.64 -1.26
CA TYR A 297 20.19 -40.29 -2.51
C TYR A 297 21.15 -40.02 -3.68
N LEU A 298 22.40 -39.67 -3.39
CA LEU A 298 23.45 -39.48 -4.39
C LEU A 298 24.65 -40.39 -4.07
N PRO A 299 24.74 -41.59 -4.67
CA PRO A 299 25.85 -42.50 -4.40
C PRO A 299 27.17 -41.93 -4.93
N VAL A 300 28.17 -41.89 -4.05
CA VAL A 300 29.54 -41.47 -4.35
C VAL A 300 30.54 -42.43 -3.70
N ARG A 301 31.76 -42.53 -4.24
CA ARG A 301 32.78 -43.49 -3.77
C ARG A 301 33.19 -43.28 -2.31
N ASN A 302 33.22 -42.03 -1.83
CA ASN A 302 33.57 -41.68 -0.46
C ASN A 302 32.58 -40.60 0.05
N PRO A 303 31.41 -41.01 0.59
CA PRO A 303 30.37 -40.09 1.05
C PRO A 303 30.88 -39.11 2.11
N GLU A 304 31.60 -39.60 3.11
CA GLU A 304 32.20 -38.79 4.19
C GLU A 304 33.18 -37.73 3.66
N GLY A 305 34.04 -38.12 2.71
CA GLY A 305 34.98 -37.21 2.07
C GLY A 305 34.27 -36.14 1.25
N ALA A 306 33.23 -36.51 0.50
CA ALA A 306 32.43 -35.59 -0.31
C ALA A 306 31.64 -34.60 0.55
N LYS A 307 30.97 -35.08 1.61
CA LYS A 307 30.27 -34.25 2.61
C LYS A 307 31.22 -33.22 3.22
N TYR A 308 32.38 -33.66 3.72
CA TYR A 308 33.38 -32.76 4.30
C TYR A 308 33.88 -31.71 3.30
N ALA A 309 34.12 -32.10 2.04
CA ALA A 309 34.58 -31.17 1.00
C ALA A 309 33.53 -30.09 0.67
N LEU A 310 32.26 -30.48 0.50
CA LEU A 310 31.15 -29.57 0.19
C LEU A 310 30.90 -28.59 1.35
N LEU A 311 30.74 -29.12 2.57
CA LEU A 311 30.52 -28.29 3.76
C LEU A 311 31.72 -27.38 4.02
N GLY A 312 32.94 -27.86 3.81
CA GLY A 312 34.16 -27.05 3.93
C GLY A 312 34.20 -25.88 2.94
N ARG A 313 33.70 -26.08 1.71
CA ARG A 313 33.60 -24.99 0.72
C ARG A 313 32.49 -24.01 1.08
N ALA A 314 31.30 -24.49 1.45
CA ALA A 314 30.19 -23.65 1.92
C ALA A 314 30.58 -22.79 3.13
N ALA A 315 31.33 -23.37 4.09
CA ALA A 315 31.83 -22.67 5.26
C ALA A 315 32.77 -21.51 4.91
N ARG A 316 33.66 -21.70 3.92
CA ARG A 316 34.56 -20.64 3.41
C ARG A 316 33.80 -19.52 2.70
N LEU A 317 32.63 -19.83 2.13
CA LEU A 317 31.72 -18.87 1.51
C LEU A 317 30.80 -18.18 2.54
N GLY A 318 30.99 -18.42 3.84
CA GLY A 318 30.27 -17.73 4.91
C GLY A 318 29.00 -18.43 5.41
N HIS A 319 28.72 -19.67 4.99
CA HIS A 319 27.55 -20.39 5.48
C HIS A 319 27.72 -20.84 6.93
N ALA A 320 27.04 -20.18 7.87
CA ALA A 320 27.16 -20.42 9.32
C ALA A 320 26.90 -21.88 9.72
N GLY A 321 25.83 -22.50 9.20
CA GLY A 321 25.53 -23.92 9.48
C GLY A 321 26.65 -24.88 9.06
N ALA A 322 27.23 -24.68 7.88
CA ALA A 322 28.37 -25.45 7.39
C ALA A 322 29.65 -25.22 8.21
N GLN A 323 29.88 -23.99 8.70
CA GLN A 323 31.00 -23.69 9.61
C GLN A 323 30.90 -24.50 10.91
N LEU A 324 29.71 -24.52 11.51
CA LEU A 324 29.44 -25.32 12.72
C LEU A 324 29.59 -26.82 12.45
N ALA A 325 29.03 -27.31 11.34
CA ALA A 325 29.11 -28.73 10.96
C ALA A 325 30.56 -29.18 10.73
N ILE A 326 31.39 -28.35 10.11
CA ILE A 326 32.81 -28.67 9.88
C ILE A 326 33.59 -28.70 11.19
N GLU A 327 33.29 -27.81 12.14
CA GLU A 327 33.94 -27.83 13.45
C GLU A 327 33.60 -29.11 14.23
N GLN A 328 32.33 -29.52 14.20
CA GLN A 328 31.89 -30.78 14.78
C GLN A 328 32.62 -31.97 14.14
N LEU A 329 32.63 -32.06 12.80
CA LEU A 329 33.31 -33.14 12.07
C LEU A 329 34.82 -33.20 12.36
N LYS A 330 35.48 -32.04 12.55
CA LYS A 330 36.90 -31.99 12.96
C LYS A 330 37.08 -32.56 14.36
N SER A 331 36.26 -32.15 15.32
CA SER A 331 36.34 -32.64 16.70
C SER A 331 36.11 -34.16 16.78
N GLU A 332 35.15 -34.68 16.03
CA GLU A 332 34.86 -36.12 15.97
C GLU A 332 36.04 -36.91 15.40
N ARG A 333 36.65 -36.44 14.31
CA ARG A 333 37.85 -37.06 13.74
C ARG A 333 39.02 -37.03 14.72
N GLN A 334 39.23 -35.94 15.43
CA GLN A 334 40.27 -35.84 16.47
C GLN A 334 40.03 -36.83 17.60
N ASN A 335 38.79 -36.96 18.07
CA ASN A 335 38.41 -37.90 19.12
C ASN A 335 38.62 -39.36 18.68
N ILE A 336 38.25 -39.70 17.44
CA ILE A 336 38.48 -41.04 16.88
C ILE A 336 39.98 -41.34 16.78
N GLN A 337 40.79 -40.38 16.32
CA GLN A 337 42.25 -40.53 16.23
C GLN A 337 42.88 -40.71 17.61
N GLN A 338 42.46 -39.93 18.60
CA GLN A 338 42.94 -40.05 19.98
C GLN A 338 42.56 -41.42 20.59
N ARG A 339 41.34 -41.89 20.39
CA ARG A 339 40.90 -43.22 20.86
C ARG A 339 41.67 -44.35 20.19
N ALA A 340 41.87 -44.27 18.88
CA ALA A 340 42.66 -45.26 18.15
C ALA A 340 44.11 -45.31 18.66
N PHE A 341 44.70 -44.14 18.92
CA PHE A 341 46.04 -44.03 19.49
C PHE A 341 46.12 -44.60 20.92
N GLN A 342 45.15 -44.28 21.78
CA GLN A 342 45.06 -44.84 23.14
C GLN A 342 44.92 -46.37 23.13
N GLN A 343 44.03 -46.91 22.30
CA GLN A 343 43.85 -48.37 22.15
C GLN A 343 45.15 -49.05 21.68
N GLN A 344 45.89 -48.42 20.77
CA GLN A 344 47.17 -48.96 20.30
C GLN A 344 48.22 -48.96 21.43
N GLN A 345 48.28 -47.91 22.26
CA GLN A 345 49.16 -47.88 23.42
C GLN A 345 48.80 -48.93 24.46
N GLU A 346 47.51 -49.09 24.76
CA GLU A 346 47.02 -50.13 25.68
C GLU A 346 47.41 -51.54 25.19
N GLN A 347 47.27 -51.80 23.88
CA GLN A 347 47.70 -53.07 23.29
C GLN A 347 49.22 -53.27 23.39
N GLN A 348 50.02 -52.24 23.18
CA GLN A 348 51.48 -52.31 23.32
C GLN A 348 51.90 -52.59 24.78
N MET A 349 51.32 -51.86 25.75
CA MET A 349 51.60 -52.10 27.16
C MET A 349 51.19 -53.51 27.59
N MET A 350 50.06 -54.03 27.10
CA MET A 350 49.62 -55.39 27.38
C MET A 350 50.64 -56.42 26.86
N LEU A 351 51.11 -56.26 25.61
CA LEU A 351 52.13 -57.15 25.03
C LEU A 351 53.45 -57.11 25.81
N ASP A 352 53.88 -55.94 26.28
CA ASP A 352 55.10 -55.79 27.07
C ASP A 352 54.97 -56.46 28.45
N VAL A 353 53.82 -56.33 29.12
CA VAL A 353 53.56 -57.03 30.39
C VAL A 353 53.57 -58.54 30.20
N PHE A 354 52.87 -59.07 29.18
CA PHE A 354 52.89 -60.51 28.89
C PHE A 354 54.28 -61.02 28.50
N GLY A 355 55.02 -60.26 27.70
CA GLY A 355 56.40 -60.58 27.32
C GLY A 355 57.35 -60.63 28.52
N THR A 356 57.13 -59.77 29.51
CA THR A 356 57.93 -59.76 30.75
C THR A 356 57.60 -60.94 31.65
N ILE A 357 56.31 -61.30 31.79
CA ILE A 357 55.87 -62.46 32.58
C ILE A 357 56.43 -63.76 32.01
N LEU A 358 56.39 -63.96 30.68
CA LEU A 358 56.89 -65.17 30.03
C LEU A 358 58.42 -65.34 30.14
N ARG A 359 59.19 -64.25 30.30
CA ARG A 359 60.65 -64.32 30.54
C ARG A 359 61.01 -64.62 31.99
N SER A 360 60.10 -64.39 32.93
CA SER A 360 60.35 -64.59 34.37
C SER A 360 60.06 -66.00 34.89
N ILE A 361 59.66 -66.96 34.03
CA ILE A 361 59.52 -68.37 34.42
C ILE A 361 60.91 -69.03 34.30
N PRO A 362 61.59 -69.38 35.41
CA PRO A 362 62.86 -70.08 35.36
C PRO A 362 62.65 -71.48 34.76
N ARG A 363 63.54 -71.86 33.85
CA ARG A 363 63.58 -73.21 33.27
C ARG A 363 63.93 -74.27 34.29
#